data_AF-A0ABD7RMY9-F1
#
_entry.id   AF-A0ABD7RMY9-F1
#
_cell.length_a   1.000
_cell.length_b   1.000
_cell.length_c   1.000
_cell.angle_alpha   90.00
_cell.angle_beta   90.00
_cell.angle_gamma   90.00
#
_symmetry.space_group_name_H-M   'P 1'
#
loop_
_entity.id
_entity.type
_entity.pdbx_description
1 polymer ?
#
loop_
_entity_poly.entity_id
_entity_poly.type
_entity_poly.pdbx_seq_one_letter_code
_entity_poly.pdbx_strand_id
1 'polypeptide(L)'
;MLKGLALTPPVIGRISIGKVVEKNGKRLPEKDDQFTITSQVQGKDGWLLHPLNDQLRPGKEDKLRSIPIRLMFNEPELNFRADYTLFDRQTGRPVCVGNGETCKRIGQEGIQSLPCPSPDACPLAKGGACKPYGRLNVVIGDDDPLGSFVFRTTGFNSIRTLAARLHYLQAISGNRLACLALELRLRGKSTRQSHGTPIFYVDITLRSGMSVEENLLAAQQLDEARQSAGFDQRALDSAAQQGLSNGAFEDNEEDSGAIVEEFFPLADPVPAASESSPPQRTTLAAKLESLSGEPAT
;
A
#
# COMPACT_ATOMS: atom_id res chain seq x y z
N MET A 1 21.21 17.18 13.02
CA MET A 1 20.19 16.13 12.80
C MET A 1 20.24 15.17 13.98
N LEU A 2 19.10 14.79 14.56
CA LEU A 2 19.06 13.78 15.63
C LEU A 2 19.51 12.45 15.03
N LYS A 3 20.60 11.86 15.55
CA LYS A 3 21.05 10.54 15.10
C LYS A 3 19.98 9.50 15.43
N GLY A 4 19.66 8.63 14.48
CA GLY A 4 18.69 7.55 14.69
C GLY A 4 17.25 7.90 14.31
N LEU A 5 16.95 9.13 13.86
CA LEU A 5 15.61 9.54 13.43
C LEU A 5 15.49 9.48 11.90
N ALA A 6 14.70 8.55 11.38
CA ALA A 6 14.43 8.49 9.94
C ALA A 6 13.63 9.73 9.53
N LEU A 7 14.10 10.44 8.51
CA LEU A 7 13.36 11.54 7.89
C LEU A 7 12.58 10.96 6.71
N THR A 8 11.29 10.74 6.93
CA THR A 8 10.35 10.25 5.92
C THR A 8 9.70 11.43 5.20
N PRO A 9 9.16 11.23 3.98
CA PRO A 9 8.33 12.23 3.32
C PRO A 9 7.20 12.70 4.25
N PRO A 10 6.98 14.03 4.39
CA PRO A 10 5.90 14.57 5.23
C PRO A 10 4.55 14.03 4.81
N VAL A 11 3.99 13.13 5.61
CA VAL A 11 2.64 12.62 5.38
C VAL A 11 1.66 13.74 5.71
N ILE A 12 0.64 13.94 4.87
CA ILE A 12 -0.48 14.89 5.07
C ILE A 12 -1.84 14.18 5.02
N GLY A 13 -1.87 12.93 4.54
CA GLY A 13 -3.06 12.10 4.50
C GLY A 13 -2.73 10.63 4.26
N ARG A 14 -3.78 9.80 4.25
CA ARG A 14 -3.66 8.34 4.18
C ARG A 14 -4.56 7.82 3.08
N ILE A 15 -4.12 6.76 2.42
CA ILE A 15 -4.92 5.98 1.47
C ILE A 15 -5.09 4.59 2.07
N SER A 16 -6.31 4.06 2.09
CA SER A 16 -6.59 2.68 2.49
C SER A 16 -7.49 1.98 1.46
N ILE A 17 -7.45 0.64 1.49
CA ILE A 17 -8.35 -0.25 0.71
C ILE A 17 -9.07 -1.22 1.66
N GLY A 18 -9.51 -0.68 2.79
CA GLY A 18 -10.06 -1.43 3.91
C GLY A 18 -10.36 -0.53 5.08
N LYS A 19 -11.14 -1.07 6.01
CA LYS A 19 -11.57 -0.41 7.23
C LYS A 19 -11.56 -1.39 8.38
N VAL A 20 -11.63 -0.87 9.60
CA VAL A 20 -11.78 -1.69 10.79
C VAL A 20 -13.27 -1.77 11.11
N VAL A 21 -13.80 -2.98 11.24
CA VAL A 21 -15.21 -3.23 11.59
C VAL A 21 -15.30 -3.92 12.93
N GLU A 22 -16.33 -3.62 13.70
CA GLU A 22 -16.61 -4.35 14.93
C GLU A 22 -17.55 -5.51 14.62
N LYS A 23 -17.12 -6.74 14.93
CA LYS A 23 -17.93 -7.97 14.82
C LYS A 23 -17.82 -8.72 16.14
N ASN A 24 -18.94 -8.97 16.79
CA ASN A 24 -19.02 -9.70 18.07
C ASN A 24 -18.13 -9.10 19.19
N GLY A 25 -18.10 -7.77 19.31
CA GLY A 25 -17.27 -7.06 20.31
C GLY A 25 -15.76 -7.08 20.01
N LYS A 26 -15.35 -7.55 18.82
CA LYS A 26 -13.96 -7.56 18.34
C LYS A 26 -13.81 -6.62 17.15
N ARG A 27 -12.77 -5.78 17.16
CA ARG A 27 -12.37 -4.96 16.01
C ARG A 27 -11.53 -5.80 15.05
N LEU A 28 -11.97 -5.95 13.81
CA LEU A 28 -11.34 -6.77 12.78
C LEU A 28 -11.08 -5.95 11.52
N PRO A 29 -9.94 -6.13 10.84
CA PRO A 29 -9.70 -5.52 9.55
C PRO A 29 -10.60 -6.18 8.49
N GLU A 30 -11.31 -5.34 7.73
CA GLU A 30 -12.13 -5.73 6.59
C GLU A 30 -11.57 -5.07 5.33
N LYS A 31 -11.26 -5.89 4.32
CA LYS A 31 -10.82 -5.39 3.01
C LYS A 31 -12.02 -4.79 2.28
N ASP A 32 -11.81 -3.64 1.68
CA ASP A 32 -12.81 -2.94 0.90
C ASP A 32 -12.49 -3.03 -0.60
N ASP A 33 -13.49 -2.83 -1.44
CA ASP A 33 -13.36 -2.83 -2.90
C ASP A 33 -13.31 -1.41 -3.50
N GLN A 34 -12.89 -0.45 -2.68
CA GLN A 34 -12.64 0.94 -3.06
C GLN A 34 -11.47 1.52 -2.25
N PHE A 35 -10.93 2.62 -2.72
CA PHE A 35 -10.05 3.46 -1.93
C PHE A 35 -10.84 4.32 -0.95
N THR A 36 -10.21 4.63 0.18
CA THR A 36 -10.63 5.70 1.09
C THR A 36 -9.45 6.63 1.33
N ILE A 37 -9.67 7.94 1.23
CA ILE A 37 -8.66 8.96 1.51
C ILE A 37 -9.02 9.67 2.81
N THR A 38 -8.09 9.69 3.77
CA THR A 38 -8.28 10.31 5.08
C THR A 38 -7.18 11.31 5.39
N SER A 39 -7.48 12.27 6.25
CA SER A 39 -6.47 13.13 6.86
C SER A 39 -5.68 12.37 7.93
N GLN A 40 -4.74 13.05 8.59
CA GLN A 40 -4.05 12.53 9.77
C GLN A 40 -4.77 12.84 11.09
N VAL A 41 -6.01 13.33 11.03
CA VAL A 41 -6.80 13.57 12.23
C VAL A 41 -7.62 12.32 12.55
N GLN A 42 -7.37 11.73 13.71
CA GLN A 42 -8.17 10.62 14.23
C GLN A 42 -9.21 11.15 15.22
N GLY A 43 -10.49 10.92 14.91
CA GLY A 43 -11.63 11.16 15.79
C GLY A 43 -12.09 9.89 16.51
N LYS A 44 -13.22 9.98 17.22
CA LYS A 44 -13.82 8.84 17.94
C LYS A 44 -14.21 7.70 17.00
N ASP A 45 -14.68 8.04 15.80
CA ASP A 45 -15.19 7.09 14.80
C ASP A 45 -14.11 6.65 13.79
N GLY A 46 -12.84 6.99 14.04
CA GLY A 46 -11.71 6.68 13.17
C GLY A 46 -11.12 7.90 12.48
N TRP A 47 -10.41 7.67 11.38
CA TRP A 47 -9.74 8.72 10.62
C TRP A 47 -10.75 9.62 9.89
N LEU A 48 -10.60 10.94 10.03
CA LEU A 48 -11.44 11.92 9.35
C LEU A 48 -11.18 11.88 7.84
N LEU A 49 -12.25 11.79 7.03
CA LEU A 49 -12.16 11.78 5.57
C LEU A 49 -11.50 13.06 5.05
N HIS A 50 -10.61 12.89 4.08
CA HIS A 50 -10.00 14.01 3.37
C HIS A 50 -10.97 14.52 2.28
N PRO A 51 -11.06 15.83 1.98
CA PRO A 51 -11.94 16.34 0.91
C PRO A 51 -11.75 15.64 -0.45
N LEU A 52 -10.51 15.25 -0.77
CA LEU A 52 -10.18 14.48 -1.98
C LEU A 52 -10.90 13.12 -2.07
N ASN A 53 -11.33 12.54 -0.95
CA ASN A 53 -12.09 11.29 -0.95
C ASN A 53 -13.39 11.41 -1.75
N ASP A 54 -14.04 12.57 -1.69
CA ASP A 54 -15.30 12.81 -2.38
C ASP A 54 -15.06 13.47 -3.74
N GLN A 55 -14.09 14.39 -3.82
CA GLN A 55 -13.77 15.10 -5.08
C GLN A 55 -13.26 14.18 -6.19
N LEU A 56 -12.56 13.10 -5.84
CA LEU A 56 -12.03 12.15 -6.82
C LEU A 56 -13.01 11.05 -7.21
N ARG A 57 -14.20 10.98 -6.59
CA ARG A 57 -15.20 10.00 -6.98
C ARG A 57 -15.86 10.41 -8.30
N PRO A 58 -16.14 9.46 -9.22
CA PRO A 58 -16.89 9.75 -10.44
C PRO A 58 -18.29 10.31 -10.16
N GLY A 59 -18.89 9.89 -9.06
CA GLY A 59 -20.19 10.32 -8.56
C GLY A 59 -20.29 10.10 -7.05
N LYS A 60 -21.23 10.77 -6.38
CA LYS A 60 -21.34 10.78 -4.91
C LYS A 60 -21.47 9.38 -4.30
N GLU A 61 -22.15 8.47 -4.99
CA GLU A 61 -22.36 7.07 -4.57
C GLU A 61 -21.40 6.09 -5.25
N ASP A 62 -20.55 6.56 -6.17
CA ASP A 62 -19.63 5.69 -6.91
C ASP A 62 -18.39 5.37 -6.09
N LYS A 63 -17.91 4.13 -6.26
CA LYS A 63 -16.70 3.65 -5.62
C LYS A 63 -15.46 4.34 -6.20
N LEU A 64 -14.62 4.88 -5.32
CA LEU A 64 -13.32 5.41 -5.71
C LEU A 64 -12.38 4.24 -6.08
N ARG A 65 -12.21 3.96 -7.37
CA ARG A 65 -11.38 2.86 -7.88
C ARG A 65 -10.07 3.30 -8.52
N SER A 66 -9.91 4.60 -8.77
CA SER A 66 -8.66 5.19 -9.26
C SER A 66 -8.34 6.48 -8.51
N ILE A 67 -7.07 6.73 -8.23
CA ILE A 67 -6.58 7.98 -7.65
C ILE A 67 -5.46 8.50 -8.55
N PRO A 68 -5.63 9.65 -9.23
CA PRO A 68 -4.54 10.30 -9.95
C PRO A 68 -3.44 10.71 -8.97
N ILE A 69 -2.19 10.32 -9.26
CA ILE A 69 -1.05 10.58 -8.39
C ILE A 69 0.15 11.10 -9.16
N ARG A 70 1.08 11.71 -8.43
CA ARG A 70 2.47 11.94 -8.84
C ARG A 70 3.40 11.30 -7.80
N LEU A 71 4.66 11.12 -8.17
CA LEU A 71 5.71 10.65 -7.28
C LEU A 71 6.68 11.80 -6.99
N MET A 72 7.28 11.78 -5.81
CA MET A 72 8.18 12.85 -5.37
C MET A 72 9.61 12.60 -5.85
N PHE A 73 10.00 11.33 -5.94
CA PHE A 73 11.38 10.92 -6.24
C PHE A 73 11.46 10.14 -7.55
N ASN A 74 12.62 10.20 -8.21
CA ASN A 74 12.88 9.34 -9.36
C ASN A 74 13.23 7.91 -8.94
N GLU A 75 13.81 7.74 -7.75
CA GLU A 75 14.13 6.41 -7.21
C GLU A 75 12.87 5.69 -6.67
N PRO A 76 12.55 4.46 -7.14
CA PRO A 76 11.40 3.68 -6.69
C PRO A 76 11.34 3.49 -5.18
N GLU A 77 12.46 3.16 -4.55
CA GLU A 77 12.59 2.82 -3.13
C GLU A 77 12.35 4.01 -2.21
N LEU A 78 12.58 5.24 -2.69
CA LEU A 78 12.24 6.45 -1.92
C LEU A 78 10.73 6.67 -1.88
N ASN A 79 10.01 6.25 -2.93
CA ASN A 79 8.55 6.31 -2.98
C ASN A 79 7.90 5.11 -2.30
N PHE A 80 8.38 3.90 -2.54
CA PHE A 80 7.82 2.64 -2.04
C PHE A 80 8.86 1.78 -1.32
N ARG A 81 8.69 1.64 -0.01
CA ARG A 81 9.56 0.81 0.84
C ARG A 81 8.82 -0.44 1.25
N ALA A 82 9.44 -1.61 1.13
CA ALA A 82 8.83 -2.88 1.47
C ALA A 82 9.83 -3.77 2.21
N ASP A 83 9.54 -4.05 3.48
CA ASP A 83 10.41 -4.84 4.35
C ASP A 83 9.61 -5.92 5.08
N TYR A 84 10.30 -6.98 5.52
CA TYR A 84 9.76 -7.87 6.54
C TYR A 84 9.81 -7.17 7.90
N THR A 85 8.66 -6.90 8.48
CA THR A 85 8.53 -6.19 9.75
C THR A 85 7.85 -7.04 10.79
N LEU A 86 8.45 -7.10 11.98
CA LEU A 86 7.86 -7.60 13.21
C LEU A 86 7.53 -6.40 14.10
N PHE A 87 6.28 -6.29 14.51
CA PHE A 87 5.81 -5.26 15.42
C PHE A 87 5.64 -5.81 16.84
N ASP A 88 5.87 -4.98 17.83
CA ASP A 88 5.47 -5.25 19.21
C ASP A 88 3.94 -5.23 19.32
N ARG A 89 3.38 -6.24 20.01
CA ARG A 89 1.94 -6.44 20.09
C ARG A 89 1.20 -5.38 20.91
N GLN A 90 1.88 -4.75 21.86
CA GLN A 90 1.26 -3.80 22.78
C GLN A 90 1.35 -2.38 22.23
N THR A 91 2.51 -2.05 21.67
CA THR A 91 2.84 -0.68 21.28
C THR A 91 2.69 -0.43 19.78
N GLY A 92 2.59 -1.48 18.96
CA GLY A 92 2.58 -1.36 17.49
C GLY A 92 3.89 -0.84 16.91
N ARG A 93 4.97 -0.73 17.71
CA ARG A 93 6.28 -0.27 17.25
C ARG A 93 7.07 -1.41 16.62
N PRO A 94 7.84 -1.15 15.54
CA PRO A 94 8.67 -2.19 14.94
C PRO A 94 9.78 -2.60 15.92
N VAL A 95 9.91 -3.90 16.12
CA VAL A 95 11.00 -4.49 16.92
C VAL A 95 12.07 -5.11 16.05
N CYS A 96 11.73 -5.45 14.81
CA CYS A 96 12.66 -5.99 13.82
C CYS A 96 12.18 -5.60 12.41
N VAL A 97 13.07 -5.02 11.61
CA VAL A 97 12.84 -4.71 10.18
C VAL A 97 13.97 -5.32 9.37
N GLY A 98 13.66 -6.10 8.34
CA GLY A 98 14.67 -6.76 7.53
C GLY A 98 14.23 -7.06 6.11
N ASN A 99 15.19 -7.40 5.26
CA ASN A 99 15.00 -7.62 3.83
C ASN A 99 15.02 -9.10 3.42
N GLY A 100 15.09 -10.03 4.39
CA GLY A 100 15.23 -11.47 4.12
C GLY A 100 16.68 -11.94 3.96
N GLU A 101 17.65 -11.05 4.18
CA GLU A 101 19.08 -11.38 4.30
C GLU A 101 19.66 -10.82 5.61
N THR A 102 19.36 -9.56 5.91
CA THR A 102 19.75 -8.86 7.14
C THR A 102 18.54 -8.14 7.76
N CYS A 103 18.64 -7.85 9.06
CA CYS A 103 17.64 -7.07 9.78
C CYS A 103 18.28 -6.14 10.82
N LYS A 104 17.59 -5.04 11.09
CA LYS A 104 17.78 -4.20 12.28
C LYS A 104 16.78 -4.65 13.34
N ARG A 105 17.27 -5.00 14.52
CA ARG A 105 16.45 -5.54 15.62
C ARG A 105 16.73 -4.82 16.93
N ILE A 106 15.69 -4.52 17.69
CA ILE A 106 15.80 -4.04 19.07
C ILE A 106 16.21 -5.23 19.95
N GLY A 107 17.43 -5.18 20.47
CA GLY A 107 17.95 -6.10 21.49
C GLY A 107 18.07 -5.41 22.86
N GLN A 108 18.64 -6.12 23.84
CA GLN A 108 18.84 -5.59 25.20
C GLN A 108 19.79 -4.40 25.25
N GLU A 109 20.77 -4.35 24.34
CA GLU A 109 21.80 -3.30 24.26
C GLU A 109 21.47 -2.23 23.20
N GLY A 110 20.22 -2.19 22.72
CA GLY A 110 19.78 -1.30 21.65
C GLY A 110 19.67 -2.00 20.30
N ILE A 111 19.76 -1.21 19.22
CA ILE A 111 19.50 -1.71 17.86
C ILE A 111 20.73 -2.42 17.31
N GLN A 112 20.55 -3.67 16.89
CA GLN A 112 21.61 -4.53 16.36
C GLN A 112 21.32 -4.95 14.91
N SER A 113 22.38 -5.09 14.12
CA SER A 113 22.34 -5.71 12.79
C SER A 113 22.53 -7.22 12.91
N LEU A 114 21.56 -8.00 12.44
CA LEU A 114 21.56 -9.46 12.53
C LEU A 114 21.18 -10.10 11.19
N PRO A 115 21.58 -11.36 10.93
CA PRO A 115 21.06 -12.14 9.81
C PRO A 115 19.53 -12.27 9.88
N CYS A 116 18.86 -12.19 8.73
CA CYS A 116 17.41 -12.35 8.59
C CYS A 116 17.13 -13.52 7.65
N PRO A 117 16.78 -14.72 8.13
CA PRO A 117 16.58 -15.88 7.27
C PRO A 117 15.19 -15.87 6.57
N SER A 118 14.60 -14.69 6.33
CA SER A 118 13.19 -14.47 5.94
C SER A 118 12.17 -14.98 6.98
N PRO A 119 10.87 -14.60 6.88
CA PRO A 119 9.84 -15.06 7.81
C PRO A 119 9.69 -16.59 7.89
N ASP A 120 9.93 -17.31 6.79
CA ASP A 120 9.68 -18.76 6.73
C ASP A 120 10.63 -19.56 7.64
N ALA A 121 11.85 -19.07 7.85
CA ALA A 121 12.85 -19.73 8.68
C ALA A 121 13.22 -18.92 9.95
N CYS A 122 12.60 -17.77 10.19
CA CYS A 122 12.90 -16.94 11.36
C CYS A 122 12.14 -17.42 12.61
N PRO A 123 12.82 -17.77 13.72
CA PRO A 123 12.16 -18.18 14.96
C PRO A 123 11.22 -17.11 15.55
N LEU A 124 11.49 -15.83 15.28
CA LEU A 124 10.66 -14.72 15.74
C LEU A 124 9.41 -14.50 14.87
N ALA A 125 9.38 -15.07 13.66
CA ALA A 125 8.25 -14.96 12.74
C ALA A 125 7.16 -16.01 13.00
N LYS A 126 7.36 -16.91 13.98
CA LYS A 126 6.39 -17.96 14.36
C LYS A 126 4.97 -17.40 14.51
N GLY A 127 4.00 -18.11 13.94
CA GLY A 127 2.60 -17.68 13.94
C GLY A 127 2.32 -16.46 13.04
N GLY A 128 3.20 -16.16 12.08
CA GLY A 128 3.02 -15.04 11.14
C GLY A 128 3.23 -13.67 11.77
N ALA A 129 4.04 -13.59 12.84
CA ALA A 129 4.28 -12.34 13.56
C ALA A 129 5.14 -11.35 12.75
N CYS A 130 6.01 -11.84 11.87
CA CYS A 130 6.77 -11.05 10.92
C CYS A 130 6.13 -11.16 9.53
N LYS A 131 5.74 -10.04 8.93
CA LYS A 131 5.05 -10.00 7.62
C LYS A 131 5.73 -8.99 6.70
N PRO A 132 5.62 -9.16 5.37
CA PRO A 132 5.99 -8.08 4.45
C PRO A 132 5.10 -6.86 4.71
N TYR A 133 5.69 -5.67 4.73
CA TYR A 133 5.00 -4.42 5.04
C TYR A 133 5.48 -3.33 4.08
N GLY A 134 4.58 -2.92 3.18
CA GLY A 134 4.83 -1.89 2.19
C GLY A 134 4.33 -0.52 2.65
N ARG A 135 5.14 0.52 2.42
CA ARG A 135 4.80 1.94 2.63
C ARG A 135 5.03 2.69 1.32
N LEU A 136 3.94 3.10 0.66
CA LEU A 136 3.99 3.90 -0.56
C LEU A 136 3.63 5.35 -0.23
N ASN A 137 4.52 6.29 -0.52
CA ASN A 137 4.25 7.72 -0.48
C ASN A 137 3.97 8.23 -1.88
N VAL A 138 2.85 8.95 -2.05
CA VAL A 138 2.44 9.55 -3.33
C VAL A 138 1.97 10.98 -3.10
N VAL A 139 1.99 11.81 -4.14
CA VAL A 139 1.39 13.14 -4.12
C VAL A 139 0.03 13.07 -4.83
N ILE A 140 -1.01 13.65 -4.23
CA ILE A 140 -2.34 13.81 -4.84
C ILE A 140 -2.63 15.31 -4.96
N GLY A 141 -3.01 15.76 -6.16
CA GLY A 141 -3.23 17.19 -6.43
C GLY A 141 -1.93 18.00 -6.47
N ASP A 142 -2.06 19.32 -6.45
CA ASP A 142 -0.95 20.27 -6.65
C ASP A 142 -0.74 21.25 -5.48
N ASP A 143 -1.46 21.07 -4.35
CA ASP A 143 -1.48 22.02 -3.24
C ASP A 143 -0.16 22.08 -2.45
N ASP A 144 0.43 20.90 -2.16
CA ASP A 144 1.71 20.79 -1.47
C ASP A 144 2.63 19.83 -2.25
N PRO A 145 3.68 20.33 -2.93
CA PRO A 145 4.58 19.49 -3.70
C PRO A 145 5.47 18.57 -2.85
N LEU A 146 5.62 18.85 -1.55
CA LEU A 146 6.43 18.07 -0.60
C LEU A 146 5.58 17.31 0.43
N GLY A 147 4.26 17.44 0.38
CA GLY A 147 3.31 16.64 1.15
C GLY A 147 2.96 15.32 0.46
N SER A 148 2.88 14.24 1.21
CA SER A 148 2.53 12.92 0.70
C SER A 148 1.27 12.32 1.33
N PHE A 149 0.56 11.52 0.55
CA PHE A 149 -0.40 10.56 1.03
C PHE A 149 0.27 9.20 1.13
N VAL A 150 0.09 8.54 2.28
CA VAL A 150 0.71 7.24 2.53
C VAL A 150 -0.30 6.10 2.35
N PHE A 151 0.07 5.11 1.54
CA PHE A 151 -0.62 3.82 1.41
C PHE A 151 0.22 2.73 2.08
N ARG A 152 -0.36 2.05 3.06
CA ARG A 152 0.29 0.95 3.80
C ARG A 152 -0.39 -0.38 3.49
N THR A 153 0.40 -1.44 3.36
CA THR A 153 -0.16 -2.76 3.07
C THR A 153 0.73 -3.91 3.53
N THR A 154 0.12 -4.95 4.08
CA THR A 154 0.74 -6.28 4.23
C THR A 154 0.47 -7.22 3.04
N GLY A 155 -0.29 -6.75 2.04
CA GLY A 155 -0.75 -7.56 0.93
C GLY A 155 0.34 -7.83 -0.11
N PHE A 156 0.82 -9.07 -0.17
CA PHE A 156 1.86 -9.50 -1.13
C PHE A 156 1.57 -9.12 -2.59
N ASN A 157 0.29 -9.12 -3.00
CA ASN A 157 -0.09 -8.76 -4.36
C ASN A 157 0.12 -7.27 -4.66
N SER A 158 -0.26 -6.39 -3.73
CA SER A 158 0.01 -4.96 -3.86
C SER A 158 1.52 -4.71 -3.83
N ILE A 159 2.25 -5.31 -2.87
CA ILE A 159 3.69 -5.09 -2.73
C ILE A 159 4.45 -5.48 -4.00
N ARG A 160 4.25 -6.71 -4.50
CA ARG A 160 4.93 -7.18 -5.71
C ARG A 160 4.58 -6.34 -6.93
N THR A 161 3.30 -6.00 -7.12
CA THR A 161 2.86 -5.23 -8.28
C THR A 161 3.40 -3.80 -8.24
N LEU A 162 3.31 -3.12 -7.10
CA LEU A 162 3.82 -1.76 -6.94
C LEU A 162 5.32 -1.69 -7.18
N ALA A 163 6.11 -2.56 -6.54
CA ALA A 163 7.56 -2.60 -6.73
C ALA A 163 7.93 -2.81 -8.20
N ALA A 164 7.39 -3.83 -8.85
CA ALA A 164 7.69 -4.12 -10.26
C ALA A 164 7.29 -2.96 -11.19
N ARG A 165 6.11 -2.38 -10.99
CA ARG A 165 5.64 -1.26 -11.81
C ARG A 165 6.51 -0.02 -11.65
N LEU A 166 6.93 0.33 -10.44
CA LEU A 166 7.78 1.50 -10.21
C LEU A 166 9.13 1.36 -10.92
N HIS A 167 9.79 0.21 -10.81
CA HIS A 167 11.03 -0.05 -11.56
C HIS A 167 10.84 -0.01 -13.07
N TYR A 168 9.76 -0.61 -13.59
CA TYR A 168 9.49 -0.59 -15.02
C TYR A 168 9.18 0.82 -15.52
N LEU A 169 8.40 1.60 -14.78
CA LEU A 169 8.07 2.99 -15.11
C LEU A 169 9.31 3.90 -15.05
N GLN A 170 10.20 3.71 -14.08
CA GLN A 170 11.49 4.39 -14.02
C GLN A 170 12.34 4.06 -15.26
N ALA A 171 12.42 2.78 -15.63
CA ALA A 171 13.21 2.34 -16.78
C ALA A 171 12.70 2.92 -18.11
N ILE A 172 11.39 2.82 -18.39
CA ILE A 172 10.84 3.31 -19.66
C ILE A 172 10.80 4.84 -19.75
N SER A 173 10.84 5.55 -18.63
CA SER A 173 10.87 7.02 -18.61
C SER A 173 12.25 7.64 -18.70
N GLY A 174 13.31 6.80 -18.66
CA GLY A 174 14.69 7.28 -18.61
C GLY A 174 15.00 7.99 -17.29
N ASN A 175 14.60 7.38 -16.17
CA ASN A 175 14.78 7.92 -14.82
C ASN A 175 14.02 9.24 -14.57
N ARG A 176 12.77 9.32 -15.04
CA ARG A 176 11.87 10.48 -14.87
C ARG A 176 10.58 10.12 -14.15
N LEU A 177 10.66 9.17 -13.21
CA LEU A 177 9.52 8.63 -12.49
C LEU A 177 8.71 9.72 -11.76
N ALA A 178 9.36 10.76 -11.20
CA ALA A 178 8.70 11.90 -10.54
C ALA A 178 7.98 12.87 -11.51
N CYS A 179 8.20 12.72 -12.82
CA CYS A 179 7.57 13.52 -13.87
C CYS A 179 6.43 12.76 -14.58
N LEU A 180 6.24 11.47 -14.30
CA LEU A 180 5.16 10.70 -14.90
C LEU A 180 3.79 11.08 -14.29
N ALA A 181 2.78 11.22 -15.15
CA ALA A 181 1.39 11.27 -14.74
C ALA A 181 0.92 9.84 -14.46
N LEU A 182 0.72 9.52 -13.17
CA LEU A 182 0.38 8.18 -12.72
C LEU A 182 -1.02 8.14 -12.11
N GLU A 183 -1.51 6.93 -11.90
CA GLU A 183 -2.70 6.68 -11.09
C GLU A 183 -2.59 5.36 -10.33
N LEU A 184 -3.08 5.35 -9.10
CA LEU A 184 -3.31 4.13 -8.33
C LEU A 184 -4.63 3.53 -8.77
N ARG A 185 -4.64 2.24 -9.09
CA ARG A 185 -5.84 1.50 -9.47
C ARG A 185 -6.10 0.33 -8.55
N LEU A 186 -7.37 0.15 -8.19
CA LEU A 186 -7.79 -1.05 -7.50
C LEU A 186 -8.07 -2.16 -8.51
N ARG A 187 -7.39 -3.29 -8.36
CA ARG A 187 -7.53 -4.48 -9.21
C ARG A 187 -8.14 -5.63 -8.40
N GLY A 188 -9.10 -6.33 -8.98
CA GLY A 188 -9.68 -7.54 -8.41
C GLY A 188 -9.04 -8.80 -9.00
N LYS A 189 -8.82 -9.82 -8.17
CA LYS A 189 -8.49 -11.18 -8.63
C LYS A 189 -9.04 -12.23 -7.67
N SER A 190 -9.25 -13.45 -8.14
CA SER A 190 -9.50 -14.61 -7.27
C SER A 190 -8.26 -15.48 -7.22
N THR A 191 -7.97 -16.06 -6.05
CA THR A 191 -6.82 -16.95 -5.86
C THR A 191 -7.26 -18.25 -5.19
N ARG A 192 -6.46 -19.30 -5.31
CA ARG A 192 -6.72 -20.55 -4.58
C ARG A 192 -6.76 -20.35 -3.06
N GLN A 193 -5.91 -19.44 -2.55
CA GLN A 193 -5.86 -19.06 -1.13
C GLN A 193 -7.09 -18.27 -0.68
N SER A 194 -7.82 -17.62 -1.59
CA SER A 194 -9.05 -16.90 -1.26
C SER A 194 -10.31 -17.74 -1.45
N HIS A 195 -10.18 -19.06 -1.70
CA HIS A 195 -11.31 -19.98 -1.91
C HIS A 195 -12.33 -19.49 -2.96
N GLY A 196 -11.85 -18.74 -3.97
CA GLY A 196 -12.70 -18.16 -5.02
C GLY A 196 -13.27 -16.78 -4.71
N THR A 197 -13.18 -16.29 -3.47
CA THR A 197 -13.61 -14.93 -3.10
C THR A 197 -12.71 -13.89 -3.78
N PRO A 198 -13.28 -12.85 -4.41
CA PRO A 198 -12.52 -11.75 -4.97
C PRO A 198 -11.66 -11.05 -3.92
N ILE A 199 -10.38 -10.85 -4.22
CA ILE A 199 -9.46 -10.03 -3.43
C ILE A 199 -9.03 -8.83 -4.24
N PHE A 200 -8.96 -7.68 -3.56
CA PHE A 200 -8.52 -6.43 -4.16
C PHE A 200 -7.07 -6.13 -3.78
N TYR A 201 -6.33 -5.56 -4.73
CA TYR A 201 -4.95 -5.11 -4.54
C TYR A 201 -4.71 -3.82 -5.32
N VAL A 202 -3.68 -3.07 -4.91
CA VAL A 202 -3.32 -1.79 -5.53
C VAL A 202 -2.28 -2.01 -6.61
N ASP A 203 -2.52 -1.44 -7.78
CA ASP A 203 -1.63 -1.37 -8.94
C ASP A 203 -1.32 0.12 -9.22
N ILE A 204 -0.20 0.38 -9.88
CA ILE A 204 0.17 1.72 -10.34
C ILE A 204 0.39 1.68 -11.84
N THR A 205 -0.24 2.61 -12.55
CA THR A 205 -0.21 2.68 -14.01
C THR A 205 0.00 4.11 -14.47
N LEU A 206 0.41 4.30 -15.73
CA LEU A 206 0.25 5.59 -16.40
C LEU A 206 -1.21 6.01 -16.38
N ARG A 207 -1.46 7.32 -16.29
CA ARG A 207 -2.79 7.89 -16.31
C ARG A 207 -3.50 7.55 -17.63
N SER A 208 -4.74 7.10 -17.54
CA SER A 208 -5.58 6.81 -18.70
C SER A 208 -5.89 8.06 -19.50
N GLY A 209 -6.11 7.88 -20.81
CA GLY A 209 -6.46 8.95 -21.73
C GLY A 209 -5.30 9.44 -22.60
N MET A 210 -4.09 8.91 -22.38
CA MET A 210 -2.90 9.16 -23.19
C MET A 210 -2.20 7.84 -23.52
N SER A 211 -1.54 7.76 -24.67
CA SER A 211 -0.66 6.65 -25.01
C SER A 211 0.56 6.61 -24.08
N VAL A 212 1.33 5.52 -24.16
CA VAL A 212 2.59 5.42 -23.41
C VAL A 212 3.55 6.51 -23.89
N GLU A 213 3.70 6.66 -25.20
CA GLU A 213 4.59 7.61 -25.85
C GLU A 213 4.24 9.06 -25.49
N GLU A 214 2.95 9.40 -25.46
CA GLU A 214 2.48 10.73 -25.06
C GLU A 214 2.80 11.03 -23.59
N ASN A 215 2.61 10.06 -22.68
CA ASN A 215 2.99 10.21 -21.28
C ASN A 215 4.51 10.41 -21.12
N LEU A 216 5.31 9.67 -21.88
CA LEU A 216 6.77 9.77 -21.85
C LEU A 216 7.25 11.13 -22.37
N LEU A 217 6.65 11.62 -23.46
CA LEU A 217 6.95 12.94 -24.00
C LEU A 217 6.58 14.06 -23.01
N ALA A 218 5.39 13.97 -22.40
CA ALA A 218 4.96 14.93 -21.38
C ALA A 218 5.89 14.93 -20.15
N ALA A 219 6.34 13.75 -19.71
CA ALA A 219 7.29 13.64 -18.60
C ALA A 219 8.66 14.24 -18.94
N GLN A 220 9.13 14.09 -20.18
CA GLN A 220 10.34 14.75 -20.66
C GLN A 220 10.19 16.28 -20.66
N GLN A 221 9.09 16.80 -21.21
CA GLN A 221 8.83 18.24 -21.23
C GLN A 221 8.75 18.84 -19.82
N LEU A 222 8.12 18.11 -18.88
CA LEU A 222 8.04 18.53 -17.48
C LEU A 222 9.41 18.53 -16.80
N ASP A 223 10.25 17.53 -17.06
CA ASP A 223 11.62 17.45 -16.55
C ASP A 223 12.46 18.64 -17.06
N GLU A 224 12.41 18.95 -18.35
CA GLU A 224 13.11 20.10 -18.96
C GLU A 224 12.63 21.44 -18.39
N ALA A 225 11.31 21.59 -18.20
CA ALA A 225 10.74 22.78 -17.58
C ALA A 225 11.16 22.94 -16.11
N ARG A 226 11.17 21.84 -15.34
CA ARG A 226 11.63 21.80 -13.94
C ARG A 226 13.10 22.18 -13.83
N GLN A 227 13.96 21.60 -14.67
CA GLN A 227 15.38 21.93 -14.71
C GLN A 227 15.60 23.42 -15.03
N SER A 228 14.86 23.95 -16.01
CA SER A 228 14.92 25.37 -16.38
C SER A 228 14.47 26.30 -15.26
N ALA A 229 13.53 25.85 -14.41
CA ALA A 229 13.07 26.57 -13.23
C ALA A 229 13.99 26.40 -12.00
N GLY A 230 15.07 25.61 -12.10
CA GLY A 230 16.00 25.33 -11.01
C GLY A 230 15.55 24.25 -10.02
N PHE A 231 14.55 23.42 -10.38
CA PHE A 231 14.14 22.28 -9.57
C PHE A 231 15.17 21.14 -9.69
N ASP A 232 15.90 20.87 -8.60
CA ASP A 232 16.92 19.82 -8.56
C ASP A 232 16.37 18.50 -8.00
N GLN A 233 15.88 17.65 -8.89
CA GLN A 233 15.36 16.33 -8.56
C GLN A 233 16.44 15.41 -7.97
N ARG A 234 17.70 15.52 -8.39
CA ARG A 234 18.78 14.65 -7.90
C ARG A 234 19.17 15.01 -6.47
N ALA A 235 19.23 16.32 -6.17
CA ALA A 235 19.44 16.78 -4.81
C ALA A 235 18.29 16.36 -3.87
N LEU A 236 17.04 16.42 -4.36
CA LEU A 236 15.88 15.97 -3.60
C LEU A 236 15.96 14.46 -3.28
N ASP A 237 16.24 13.62 -4.28
CA ASP A 237 16.39 12.17 -4.09
C ASP A 237 17.54 11.86 -3.11
N SER A 238 18.67 12.56 -3.22
CA SER A 238 19.82 12.38 -2.30
C SER A 238 19.48 12.78 -0.87
N ALA A 239 18.77 13.90 -0.68
CA ALA A 239 18.35 14.36 0.64
C ALA A 239 17.38 13.36 1.29
N ALA A 240 16.44 12.81 0.52
CA ALA A 240 15.52 11.78 1.01
C ALA A 240 16.23 10.47 1.36
N GLN A 241 17.19 10.02 0.54
CA GLN A 241 17.99 8.83 0.84
C GLN A 241 18.81 8.98 2.13
N GLN A 242 19.46 10.13 2.32
CA GLN A 242 20.19 10.44 3.56
C GLN A 242 19.24 10.54 4.76
N GLY A 243 18.08 11.14 4.57
CA GLY A 243 17.04 11.27 5.58
C GLY A 243 16.52 9.91 6.06
N LEU A 244 16.15 9.04 5.14
CA LEU A 244 15.67 7.69 5.44
C LEU A 244 16.75 6.83 6.13
N SER A 245 18.01 6.92 5.67
CA SER A 245 19.12 6.15 6.26
C SER A 245 19.56 6.63 7.64
N ASN A 246 19.09 7.80 8.11
CA ASN A 246 19.44 8.33 9.43
C ASN A 246 18.77 7.56 10.60
N GLY A 247 17.67 6.83 10.35
CA GLY A 247 17.00 6.00 11.35
C GLY A 247 16.96 4.53 10.97
N ALA A 248 16.90 3.65 11.98
CA ALA A 248 16.75 2.22 11.74
C ALA A 248 15.30 1.82 11.45
N PHE A 249 14.34 2.63 11.90
CA PHE A 249 12.91 2.39 11.77
C PHE A 249 12.18 3.68 11.35
N GLU A 250 11.11 3.53 10.58
CA GLU A 250 10.19 4.60 10.20
C GLU A 250 9.01 4.67 11.20
N ASP A 251 9.32 4.88 12.48
CA ASP A 251 8.32 4.89 13.55
C ASP A 251 7.36 6.08 13.39
N ASN A 252 6.07 5.80 13.32
CA ASN A 252 5.01 6.80 13.52
C ASN A 252 4.03 6.28 14.57
N GLU A 253 3.98 6.93 15.74
CA GLU A 253 3.13 6.53 16.88
C GLU A 253 1.63 6.61 16.55
N GLU A 254 1.24 7.45 15.59
CA GLU A 254 -0.15 7.63 15.15
C GLU A 254 -0.72 6.37 14.47
N ASP A 255 0.15 5.48 14.00
CA ASP A 255 -0.21 4.26 13.28
C ASP A 255 -0.32 3.01 14.16
N SER A 256 0.14 3.09 15.41
CA SER A 256 0.30 1.93 16.30
C SER A 256 -0.98 1.11 16.44
N GLY A 257 -2.15 1.74 16.57
CA GLY A 257 -3.43 1.05 16.71
C GLY A 257 -3.82 0.25 15.45
N ALA A 258 -3.73 0.86 14.27
CA ALA A 258 -4.06 0.20 13.01
C ALA A 258 -3.07 -0.94 12.69
N ILE A 259 -1.79 -0.75 13.03
CA ILE A 259 -0.77 -1.79 12.89
C ILE A 259 -1.08 -3.00 13.79
N VAL A 260 -1.40 -2.78 15.06
CA VAL A 260 -1.74 -3.88 15.99
C VAL A 260 -2.95 -4.67 15.47
N GLU A 261 -3.99 -3.99 14.99
CA GLU A 261 -5.20 -4.60 14.46
C GLU A 261 -4.96 -5.42 13.17
N GLU A 262 -4.07 -4.97 12.28
CA GLU A 262 -3.71 -5.69 11.05
C GLU A 262 -2.74 -6.86 11.30
N PHE A 263 -1.82 -6.71 12.25
CA PHE A 263 -0.78 -7.72 12.51
C PHE A 263 -1.26 -8.82 13.47
N PHE A 264 -2.13 -8.50 14.43
CA PHE A 264 -2.53 -9.39 15.51
C PHE A 264 -4.07 -9.47 15.67
N PRO A 265 -4.81 -9.96 14.65
CA PRO A 265 -6.24 -10.22 14.82
C PRO A 265 -6.45 -11.24 15.95
N LEU A 266 -7.36 -10.96 16.87
CA LEU A 266 -7.74 -11.89 17.93
C LEU A 266 -8.20 -13.21 17.28
N ALA A 267 -7.52 -14.31 17.58
CA ALA A 267 -7.80 -15.62 17.00
C ALA A 267 -9.31 -15.96 17.05
N ASP A 268 -9.82 -16.48 15.94
CA ASP A 268 -11.11 -17.17 15.94
C ASP A 268 -10.98 -18.46 16.78
N PRO A 269 -11.98 -18.80 17.62
CA PRO A 269 -12.08 -20.16 18.11
C PRO A 269 -12.23 -21.09 16.90
N VAL A 270 -11.42 -22.15 16.89
CA VAL A 270 -11.48 -23.24 15.90
C VAL A 270 -12.95 -23.65 15.72
N PRO A 271 -13.51 -23.69 14.50
CA PRO A 271 -14.87 -24.18 14.33
C PRO A 271 -14.89 -25.65 14.76
N ALA A 272 -15.68 -25.96 15.78
CA ALA A 272 -16.03 -27.33 16.11
C ALA A 272 -16.64 -27.98 14.87
N ALA A 273 -16.18 -29.19 14.55
CA ALA A 273 -16.69 -29.98 13.44
C ALA A 273 -18.21 -30.17 13.60
N SER A 274 -18.99 -29.46 12.79
CA SER A 274 -20.40 -29.75 12.58
C SER A 274 -20.55 -30.54 11.29
N GLU A 275 -21.24 -31.67 11.42
CA GLU A 275 -21.43 -32.72 10.42
C GLU A 275 -21.95 -32.21 9.06
N SER A 276 -21.44 -32.85 8.02
CA SER A 276 -21.69 -32.58 6.61
C SER A 276 -23.13 -32.82 6.18
N SER A 277 -23.72 -31.85 5.48
CA SER A 277 -24.80 -32.09 4.50
C SER A 277 -24.30 -31.65 3.11
N PRO A 278 -24.48 -32.45 2.04
CA PRO A 278 -23.89 -32.13 0.74
C PRO A 278 -24.65 -30.97 0.07
N PRO A 279 -23.95 -29.99 -0.54
CA PRO A 279 -24.62 -28.95 -1.32
C PRO A 279 -25.02 -29.48 -2.70
N GLN A 280 -26.26 -29.21 -3.12
CA GLN A 280 -26.72 -29.40 -4.49
C GLN A 280 -25.91 -28.51 -5.44
N ARG A 281 -25.27 -29.14 -6.43
CA ARG A 281 -24.56 -28.46 -7.52
C ARG A 281 -25.58 -27.86 -8.48
N THR A 282 -25.76 -26.54 -8.45
CA THR A 282 -26.25 -25.80 -9.62
C THR A 282 -25.05 -25.26 -10.36
N THR A 283 -24.70 -25.89 -11.49
CA THR A 283 -23.55 -25.49 -12.30
C THR A 283 -23.88 -24.24 -13.11
N LEU A 284 -22.89 -23.36 -13.24
CA LEU A 284 -22.95 -22.12 -14.03
C LEU A 284 -23.30 -22.34 -15.51
N ALA A 285 -23.11 -23.56 -16.02
CA ALA A 285 -23.51 -23.97 -17.37
C ALA A 285 -25.03 -23.85 -17.61
N ALA A 286 -25.85 -24.21 -16.61
CA ALA A 286 -27.32 -24.12 -16.72
C ALA A 286 -27.82 -22.67 -16.73
N LYS A 287 -27.05 -21.72 -16.17
CA LYS A 287 -27.41 -20.30 -16.15
C LYS A 287 -27.02 -19.58 -17.45
N LEU A 288 -25.97 -20.06 -18.13
CA LEU A 288 -25.51 -19.52 -19.41
C LEU A 288 -26.39 -19.98 -20.59
N GLU A 289 -26.94 -21.19 -20.57
CA GLU A 289 -27.87 -21.67 -21.60
C GLU A 289 -29.25 -20.98 -21.55
N SER A 290 -29.69 -20.52 -20.36
CA SER A 290 -30.93 -19.76 -20.20
C SER A 290 -30.89 -18.33 -20.76
N LEU A 291 -29.70 -17.83 -21.10
CA LEU A 291 -29.47 -16.47 -21.62
C LEU A 291 -29.23 -16.43 -23.13
N SER A 292 -29.14 -17.58 -23.80
CA SER A 292 -28.86 -17.68 -25.24
C SER A 292 -30.04 -18.18 -26.08
N GLY A 293 -31.26 -18.15 -25.53
CA GLY A 293 -32.46 -18.70 -26.16
C GLY A 293 -33.61 -17.72 -26.30
N GLU A 294 -33.44 -16.62 -27.03
CA GLU A 294 -34.56 -15.89 -27.64
C GLU A 294 -34.30 -15.78 -29.16
N PRO A 295 -35.08 -16.46 -30.02
CA PRO A 295 -35.16 -16.10 -31.42
C PRO A 295 -36.24 -15.03 -31.61
N ALA A 296 -35.86 -13.99 -32.36
CA ALA A 296 -36.78 -13.03 -32.92
C ALA A 296 -37.73 -13.71 -33.92
N THR A 297 -39.03 -13.62 -33.66
CA THR A 297 -40.11 -13.26 -34.61
C THR A 297 -41.37 -12.99 -33.81
#